data_AF-A0A8T0DPI3-F1
#
_entry.id   AF-A0A8T0DPI3-F1
#
_cell.length_a   1.000
_cell.length_b   1.000
_cell.length_c   1.000
_cell.angle_alpha   90.00
_cell.angle_beta   90.00
_cell.angle_gamma   90.00
#
_symmetry.space_group_name_H-M   'P 1'
#
loop_
_entity.id
_entity.type
_entity.pdbx_description
1 polymer ?
#
loop_
_entity_poly.entity_id
_entity_poly.type
_entity_poly.pdbx_seq_one_letter_code
_entity_poly.pdbx_strand_id
1 'polypeptide(L)'
;MSTMTRLLYDELGGNCCTRVFLNLPEVPNPAVHSVLLHLASQLSRIRNAPILNDEAAVLLASRSREQIHHAEQLVHRRRMQFNDGGADNNCQDDLDETFIFGGSHSLRNHVKELNDRLLRLNEECAHATEERIKFSKLWLTSEEEKSTIAEKLATCEVERQELMLKNQELQTITEKSLETSKRAIELKRANDMLNKYCSDLHNQLDKLQNDLEFSVSCLLFAQIVLVWLLVPPRCYILIKRYTTST
;
A
#
# COMPACT_ATOMS: atom_id res chain seq x y z
N MET A 1 0.25 58.57 8.04
CA MET A 1 0.34 57.24 7.40
C MET A 1 1.19 57.38 6.14
N SER A 2 2.26 56.61 6.01
CA SER A 2 3.07 56.59 4.79
C SER A 2 2.37 55.76 3.70
N THR A 3 2.71 56.00 2.42
CA THR A 3 2.15 55.24 1.28
C THR A 3 2.40 53.74 1.43
N MET A 4 3.57 53.34 1.93
CA MET A 4 3.90 51.95 2.23
C MET A 4 2.97 51.35 3.29
N THR A 5 2.73 52.05 4.41
CA THR A 5 1.81 51.58 5.46
C THR A 5 0.35 51.50 5.00
N ARG A 6 -0.04 52.30 3.99
CA ARG A 6 -1.38 52.24 3.41
C ARG A 6 -1.57 51.02 2.51
N LEU A 7 -0.54 50.66 1.72
CA LEU A 7 -0.60 49.49 0.83
C LEU A 7 -0.49 48.18 1.61
N LEU A 8 0.28 48.16 2.69
CA LEU A 8 0.49 46.98 3.55
C LEU A 8 -0.44 46.97 4.77
N TYR A 9 -1.57 47.69 4.70
CA TYR A 9 -2.48 47.80 5.83
C TYR A 9 -3.03 46.42 6.25
N ASP A 10 -3.40 45.58 5.27
CA ASP A 10 -3.94 44.24 5.54
C ASP A 10 -2.87 43.25 6.03
N GLU A 11 -1.59 43.54 5.78
CA GLU A 11 -0.46 42.72 6.24
C GLU A 11 -0.19 42.89 7.74
N LEU A 12 -0.54 44.03 8.34
CA LEU A 12 -0.30 44.30 9.75
C LEU A 12 -1.62 44.45 10.51
N GLY A 13 -2.17 43.32 10.96
CA GLY A 13 -3.42 43.24 11.72
C GLY A 13 -4.66 42.94 10.87
N GLY A 14 -4.51 42.60 9.60
CA GLY A 14 -5.60 42.33 8.67
C GLY A 14 -5.72 40.87 8.23
N ASN A 15 -6.27 40.68 7.02
CA ASN A 15 -6.54 39.38 6.41
C ASN A 15 -5.30 38.83 5.68
N CYS A 16 -4.21 38.58 6.41
CA CYS A 16 -3.00 37.96 5.86
C CYS A 16 -2.22 37.14 6.89
N CYS A 17 -1.49 36.13 6.42
CA CYS A 17 -0.54 35.36 7.24
C CYS A 17 0.86 35.99 7.15
N THR A 18 1.17 36.93 8.04
CA THR A 18 2.37 37.76 7.92
C THR A 18 3.55 37.22 8.74
N ARG A 19 4.73 37.21 8.13
CA ARG A 19 6.00 36.85 8.75
C ARG A 19 7.01 37.95 8.49
N VAL A 20 7.70 38.38 9.55
CA VAL A 20 8.71 39.45 9.46
C VAL A 20 10.10 38.85 9.65
N PHE A 21 11.00 39.16 8.71
CA PHE A 21 12.41 38.80 8.81
C PHE A 21 13.21 40.06 9.13
N LEU A 22 13.97 40.00 10.23
CA LEU A 22 14.85 41.09 10.66
C LEU A 22 16.28 40.61 10.51
N ASN A 23 17.03 41.25 9.61
CA ASN A 23 18.43 40.92 9.38
C ASN A 23 19.31 41.69 10.36
N LEU A 24 20.12 40.95 11.12
CA LEU A 24 21.09 41.51 12.04
C LEU A 24 22.48 41.50 11.39
N PRO A 25 23.23 42.61 11.43
CA PRO A 25 24.59 42.65 10.88
C PRO A 25 25.54 41.81 11.74
N GLU A 26 26.59 41.26 11.13
CA GLU A 26 27.60 40.40 11.78
C GLU A 26 28.34 41.08 12.94
N VAL A 27 28.50 42.41 12.87
CA VAL A 27 29.04 43.23 13.96
C VAL A 27 27.96 44.25 14.39
N PRO A 28 27.10 43.90 15.35
CA PRO A 28 26.00 44.75 15.73
C PRO A 28 26.47 45.92 16.61
N ASN A 29 26.10 47.14 16.22
CA ASN A 29 26.11 48.27 17.15
C ASN A 29 25.07 48.00 18.25
N PRO A 30 25.44 48.02 19.54
CA PRO A 30 24.54 47.66 20.64
C PRO A 30 23.27 48.53 20.70
N ALA A 31 23.35 49.79 20.27
CA ALA A 31 22.18 50.69 20.22
C ALA A 31 21.20 50.31 19.10
N VAL A 32 21.71 49.90 17.93
CA VAL A 32 20.87 49.48 16.79
C VAL A 32 20.27 48.10 17.06
N HIS A 33 21.05 47.21 17.67
CA HIS A 33 20.61 45.88 18.03
C HIS A 33 19.44 45.88 19.03
N SER A 34 19.53 46.71 20.08
CA SER A 34 18.45 46.82 21.07
C SER A 34 17.15 47.36 20.47
N VAL A 35 17.23 48.32 19.55
CA VAL A 35 16.08 48.86 18.81
C VAL A 35 15.45 47.79 17.92
N LEU A 36 16.25 47.01 17.18
CA LEU A 36 15.74 45.93 16.33
C LEU A 36 15.07 44.83 17.14
N LEU A 37 15.62 44.46 18.30
CA LEU A 37 14.99 43.51 19.22
C LEU A 37 13.69 44.05 19.81
N HIS A 38 13.66 45.33 20.17
CA HIS A 38 12.44 45.96 20.67
C HIS A 38 11.34 45.98 19.59
N LEU A 39 11.70 46.30 18.35
CA LEU A 39 10.80 46.29 17.20
C LEU A 39 10.33 44.86 16.86
N ALA A 40 11.22 43.86 16.95
CA ALA A 40 10.85 42.45 16.81
C ALA A 40 9.78 42.04 17.83
N SER A 41 9.98 42.45 19.09
CA SER A 41 9.02 42.18 20.16
C SER A 41 7.67 42.85 19.90
N GLN A 42 7.66 44.09 19.42
CA GLN A 42 6.42 44.78 19.08
C GLN A 42 5.69 44.12 17.91
N LEU A 43 6.40 43.75 16.84
CA LEU A 43 5.81 43.09 15.67
C LEU A 43 5.27 41.70 16.00
N SER A 44 5.90 40.96 16.92
CA SER A 44 5.39 39.66 17.39
C SER A 44 4.05 39.73 18.14
N ARG A 45 3.67 40.91 18.63
CA ARG A 45 2.40 41.11 19.35
C ARG A 45 1.24 41.43 18.41
N ILE A 46 1.52 41.79 17.16
CA ILE A 46 0.49 42.04 16.16
C ILE A 46 -0.15 40.70 15.79
N ARG A 47 -1.47 40.61 15.97
CA ARG A 47 -2.25 39.43 15.60
C ARG A 47 -3.02 39.73 14.33
N ASN A 48 -2.80 38.92 13.30
CA ASN A 48 -3.60 38.94 12.10
C ASN A 48 -4.78 37.97 12.25
N ALA A 49 -5.85 38.19 11.49
CA ALA A 49 -7.02 37.35 11.43
C ALA A 49 -7.24 36.89 9.98
N PRO A 50 -6.44 35.91 9.51
CA PRO A 50 -6.57 35.41 8.15
C PRO A 50 -7.91 34.65 8.01
N ILE A 51 -8.65 34.99 6.97
CA ILE A 51 -9.89 34.35 6.55
C ILE A 51 -9.63 33.72 5.18
N LEU A 52 -10.21 32.55 4.94
CA LEU A 52 -10.16 31.95 3.62
C LEU A 52 -10.91 32.85 2.63
N ASN A 53 -10.28 33.26 1.54
CA ASN A 53 -10.95 34.00 0.47
C ASN A 53 -11.76 33.04 -0.41
N ASP A 54 -12.77 32.40 0.18
CA ASP A 54 -13.75 31.59 -0.53
C ASP A 54 -14.84 32.46 -1.19
N GLU A 55 -15.74 31.81 -1.91
CA GLU A 55 -16.86 32.46 -2.58
C GLU A 55 -17.75 33.24 -1.59
N ALA A 56 -17.92 32.74 -0.36
CA ALA A 56 -18.69 33.42 0.67
C ALA A 56 -18.02 34.72 1.14
N ALA A 57 -16.70 34.73 1.36
CA ALA A 57 -15.93 35.93 1.70
C ALA A 57 -15.99 36.97 0.56
N VAL A 58 -15.91 36.53 -0.69
CA VAL A 58 -16.03 37.41 -1.87
C VAL A 58 -17.43 38.03 -1.96
N LEU A 59 -18.49 37.25 -1.71
CA LEU A 59 -19.88 37.74 -1.70
C LEU A 59 -20.15 38.72 -0.55
N LEU A 60 -19.57 38.49 0.63
CA LEU A 60 -19.67 39.43 1.75
C LEU A 60 -18.95 40.75 1.44
N ALA A 61 -17.77 40.67 0.83
CA ALA A 61 -17.03 41.86 0.40
C ALA A 61 -17.78 42.65 -0.69
N SER A 62 -18.38 41.96 -1.67
CA SER A 62 -19.17 42.63 -2.73
C SER A 62 -20.40 43.32 -2.14
N ARG A 63 -21.14 42.63 -1.25
CA ARG A 63 -22.28 43.21 -0.54
C ARG A 63 -21.90 44.41 0.32
N SER A 64 -20.77 44.34 1.02
CA SER A 64 -20.28 45.47 1.82
C SER A 64 -19.94 46.68 0.95
N ARG A 65 -19.28 46.49 -0.20
CA ARG A 65 -19.00 47.56 -1.16
C ARG A 65 -20.27 48.18 -1.72
N GLU A 66 -21.28 47.36 -2.03
CA GLU A 66 -22.58 47.84 -2.51
C GLU A 66 -23.29 48.69 -1.44
N GLN A 67 -23.26 48.26 -0.18
CA GLN A 67 -23.82 49.03 0.95
C GLN A 67 -23.12 50.37 1.14
N ILE A 68 -21.79 50.40 1.06
CA ILE A 68 -20.99 51.64 1.15
C ILE A 68 -21.37 52.58 0.00
N HIS A 69 -21.40 52.07 -1.23
CA HIS A 69 -21.77 52.85 -2.40
C HIS A 69 -23.20 53.41 -2.29
N HIS A 70 -24.16 52.62 -1.80
CA HIS A 70 -25.52 53.10 -1.55
C HIS A 70 -25.57 54.19 -0.47
N ALA A 71 -24.81 54.03 0.62
CA ALA A 71 -24.69 55.05 1.66
C ALA A 71 -24.07 56.36 1.12
N GLU A 72 -23.03 56.27 0.29
CA GLU A 72 -22.40 57.41 -0.36
C GLU A 72 -23.37 58.14 -1.30
N GLN A 73 -24.18 57.41 -2.06
CA GLN A 73 -25.23 57.98 -2.91
C GLN A 73 -26.31 58.71 -2.11
N LEU A 74 -26.74 58.14 -0.97
CA LEU A 74 -27.70 58.80 -0.08
C LEU A 74 -27.14 60.10 0.51
N VAL A 75 -25.85 60.10 0.90
CA VAL A 75 -25.17 61.31 1.37
C VAL A 75 -25.06 62.36 0.25
N HIS A 76 -24.74 61.96 -0.98
CA HIS A 76 -24.69 62.87 -2.13
C HIS A 76 -26.06 63.46 -2.46
N ARG A 77 -27.14 62.65 -2.46
CA ARG A 77 -28.51 63.14 -2.69
C ARG A 77 -28.96 64.11 -1.61
N ARG A 78 -28.66 63.83 -0.34
CA ARG A 78 -28.95 64.76 0.77
C ARG A 78 -28.16 66.07 0.65
N ARG A 79 -26.89 66.03 0.22
CA ARG A 79 -26.09 67.25 -0.02
C ARG A 79 -26.65 68.08 -1.17
N MET A 80 -27.14 67.45 -2.24
CA MET A 80 -27.79 68.18 -3.34
C MET A 80 -29.12 68.82 -2.91
N GLN A 81 -29.94 68.13 -2.10
CA GLN A 81 -31.19 68.69 -1.56
C GLN A 81 -30.98 69.85 -0.58
N PHE A 82 -29.86 69.89 0.15
CA PHE A 82 -29.54 71.02 1.04
C PHE A 82 -28.91 72.22 0.31
N ASN A 83 -28.34 72.03 -0.88
CA ASN A 83 -27.78 73.12 -1.68
C ASN A 83 -28.79 73.76 -2.65
N ASP A 84 -29.94 73.12 -2.89
CA ASP A 84 -31.02 73.65 -3.72
C ASP A 84 -32.06 74.37 -2.82
N GLY A 85 -31.62 75.47 -2.22
CA GLY A 85 -32.51 76.44 -1.57
C GLY A 85 -33.02 77.43 -2.61
N GLY A 86 -34.21 77.19 -3.16
CA GLY A 86 -34.87 78.13 -4.06
C GLY A 86 -36.27 77.66 -4.44
N ALA A 87 -37.25 78.54 -4.27
CA ALA A 87 -38.68 78.31 -4.40
C ALA A 87 -39.13 77.84 -5.81
N ASP A 88 -40.19 77.04 -5.87
CA ASP A 88 -41.45 77.56 -6.45
C ASP A 88 -42.65 76.63 -6.22
N ASN A 89 -43.71 77.24 -5.70
CA ASN A 89 -45.07 76.74 -5.74
C ASN A 89 -45.60 76.92 -7.16
N ASN A 90 -45.93 75.81 -7.83
CA ASN A 90 -47.06 75.65 -8.76
C ASN A 90 -46.80 74.44 -9.64
N CYS A 91 -47.46 73.31 -9.35
CA CYS A 91 -47.79 72.33 -10.37
C CYS A 91 -49.15 71.72 -10.01
N GLN A 92 -50.06 71.90 -10.97
CA GLN A 92 -51.44 71.48 -10.99
C GLN A 92 -51.71 70.02 -10.58
N ASP A 93 -52.87 69.91 -9.96
CA ASP A 93 -53.59 68.77 -9.41
C ASP A 93 -54.28 67.89 -10.50
N ASP A 94 -53.64 67.66 -11.65
CA ASP A 94 -54.25 66.99 -12.83
C ASP A 94 -53.46 65.78 -13.36
N LEU A 95 -52.80 65.00 -12.49
CA LEU A 95 -52.00 63.82 -12.90
C LEU A 95 -52.34 62.50 -12.18
N ASP A 96 -53.55 62.37 -11.61
CA ASP A 96 -53.73 61.41 -10.50
C ASP A 96 -54.61 60.16 -10.71
N GLU A 97 -55.05 59.79 -11.91
CA GLU A 97 -55.74 58.48 -12.08
C GLU A 97 -55.13 57.54 -13.12
N THR A 98 -54.62 58.02 -14.25
CA THR A 98 -54.12 57.13 -15.32
C THR A 98 -52.67 56.68 -15.11
N PHE A 99 -51.83 57.52 -14.51
CA PHE A 99 -50.41 57.19 -14.27
C PHE A 99 -50.24 56.27 -13.04
N ILE A 100 -51.09 56.44 -12.02
CA ILE A 100 -51.11 55.58 -10.83
C ILE A 100 -51.63 54.18 -11.19
N PHE A 101 -52.69 54.05 -11.99
CA PHE A 101 -53.19 52.73 -12.41
C PHE A 101 -52.25 52.01 -13.39
N GLY A 102 -51.67 52.72 -14.37
CA GLY A 102 -50.75 52.14 -15.36
C GLY A 102 -49.40 51.70 -14.76
N GLY A 103 -48.82 52.56 -13.91
CA GLY A 103 -47.57 52.25 -13.19
C GLY A 103 -47.75 51.15 -12.14
N SER A 104 -48.86 51.18 -11.39
CA SER A 104 -49.18 50.15 -10.40
C SER A 104 -49.46 48.79 -11.04
N HIS A 105 -50.17 48.75 -12.19
CA HIS A 105 -50.41 47.49 -12.91
C HIS A 105 -49.14 46.94 -13.57
N SER A 106 -48.29 47.81 -14.14
CA SER A 106 -46.99 47.41 -14.68
C SER A 106 -46.07 46.85 -13.60
N LEU A 107 -46.03 47.51 -12.43
CA LEU A 107 -45.27 47.04 -11.26
C LEU A 107 -45.82 45.71 -10.75
N ARG A 108 -47.15 45.55 -10.66
CA ARG A 108 -47.78 44.27 -10.27
C ARG A 108 -47.42 43.13 -11.22
N ASN A 109 -47.34 43.40 -12.51
CA ASN A 109 -46.95 42.41 -13.51
C ASN A 109 -45.47 42.03 -13.37
N HIS A 110 -44.57 43.01 -13.17
CA HIS A 110 -43.15 42.74 -12.92
C HIS A 110 -42.92 41.98 -11.62
N VAL A 111 -43.65 42.30 -10.56
CA VAL A 111 -43.59 41.57 -9.28
C VAL A 111 -44.06 40.13 -9.46
N LYS A 112 -45.12 39.89 -10.23
CA LYS A 112 -45.57 38.53 -10.58
C LYS A 112 -44.50 37.79 -11.39
N GLU A 113 -43.95 38.40 -12.43
CA GLU A 113 -42.90 37.79 -13.25
C GLU A 113 -41.64 37.45 -12.44
N LEU A 114 -41.22 38.36 -11.56
CA LEU A 114 -40.12 38.14 -10.62
C LEU A 114 -40.43 36.97 -9.68
N ASN A 115 -41.65 36.90 -9.16
CA ASN A 115 -42.07 35.82 -8.27
C ASN A 115 -42.10 34.47 -9.01
N ASP A 116 -42.62 34.43 -10.23
CA ASP A 116 -42.64 33.23 -11.08
C ASP A 116 -41.22 32.78 -11.45
N ARG A 117 -40.29 33.74 -11.64
CA ARG A 117 -38.89 33.44 -11.90
C ARG A 117 -38.17 32.96 -10.63
N LEU A 118 -38.51 33.51 -9.48
CA LEU A 118 -37.99 33.09 -8.18
C LEU A 118 -38.46 31.67 -7.87
N LEU A 119 -39.74 31.35 -8.10
CA LEU A 119 -40.27 29.99 -7.95
C LEU A 119 -39.54 28.99 -8.85
N ARG A 120 -39.37 29.30 -10.14
CA ARG A 120 -38.61 28.45 -11.06
C ARG A 120 -37.17 28.25 -10.62
N LEU A 121 -36.48 29.32 -10.22
CA LEU A 121 -35.11 29.23 -9.69
C LEU A 121 -35.05 28.39 -8.42
N ASN A 122 -36.05 28.47 -7.55
CA ASN A 122 -36.11 27.68 -6.33
C ASN A 122 -36.32 26.19 -6.63
N GLU A 123 -37.16 25.86 -7.61
CA GLU A 123 -37.33 24.47 -8.10
C GLU A 123 -36.04 23.93 -8.73
N GLU A 124 -35.36 24.73 -9.56
CA GLU A 124 -34.06 24.38 -10.14
C GLU A 124 -33.00 24.16 -9.05
N CYS A 125 -32.96 25.03 -8.03
CA CYS A 125 -32.07 24.88 -6.89
C CYS A 125 -32.39 23.61 -6.09
N ALA A 126 -33.67 23.33 -5.83
CA ALA A 126 -34.08 22.12 -5.13
C ALA A 126 -33.65 20.86 -5.90
N HIS A 127 -33.91 20.81 -7.20
CA HIS A 127 -33.49 19.71 -8.07
C HIS A 127 -31.96 19.55 -8.09
N ALA A 128 -31.21 20.65 -8.23
CA ALA A 128 -29.75 20.61 -8.20
C ALA A 128 -29.20 20.10 -6.86
N THR A 129 -29.84 20.46 -5.73
CA THR A 129 -29.44 19.94 -4.42
C THR A 129 -29.75 18.45 -4.27
N GLU A 130 -30.86 17.96 -4.81
CA GLU A 130 -31.22 16.54 -4.80
C GLU A 130 -30.22 15.70 -5.61
N GLU A 131 -29.90 16.12 -6.83
CA GLU A 131 -28.89 15.46 -7.66
C GLU A 131 -27.51 15.50 -6.99
N ARG A 132 -27.13 16.62 -6.36
CA ARG A 132 -25.88 16.69 -5.58
C ARG A 132 -25.86 15.68 -4.43
N ILE A 133 -26.96 15.54 -3.69
CA ILE A 133 -27.07 14.55 -2.60
C ILE A 133 -26.94 13.12 -3.17
N LYS A 134 -27.57 12.84 -4.31
CA LYS A 134 -27.50 11.54 -4.99
C LYS A 134 -26.09 11.21 -5.45
N PHE A 135 -25.38 12.16 -6.09
CA PHE A 135 -23.97 12.00 -6.44
C PHE A 135 -23.08 11.81 -5.22
N SER A 136 -23.32 12.55 -4.14
CA SER A 136 -22.58 12.39 -2.89
C SER A 136 -22.76 10.98 -2.30
N LYS A 137 -23.97 10.41 -2.36
CA LYS A 137 -24.22 9.04 -1.90
C LYS A 137 -23.51 8.01 -2.78
N LEU A 138 -23.60 8.14 -4.11
CA LEU A 138 -22.90 7.25 -5.05
C LEU A 138 -21.38 7.32 -4.89
N TRP A 139 -20.84 8.51 -4.61
CA TRP A 139 -19.42 8.68 -4.35
C TRP A 139 -19.00 7.97 -3.06
N LEU A 140 -19.78 8.10 -1.98
CA LEU A 140 -19.49 7.40 -0.72
C LEU A 140 -19.51 5.87 -0.88
N THR A 141 -20.51 5.32 -1.59
CA THR A 141 -20.56 3.88 -1.85
C THR A 141 -19.42 3.42 -2.73
N SER A 142 -19.02 4.22 -3.74
CA SER A 142 -17.87 3.91 -4.58
C SER A 142 -16.55 3.92 -3.79
N GLU A 143 -16.41 4.84 -2.82
CA GLU A 143 -15.22 4.89 -1.98
C GLU A 143 -15.16 3.69 -1.01
N GLU A 144 -16.29 3.27 -0.47
CA GLU A 144 -16.41 2.05 0.32
C GLU A 144 -16.05 0.80 -0.51
N GLU A 145 -16.59 0.69 -1.73
CA GLU A 145 -16.25 -0.39 -2.66
C GLU A 145 -14.75 -0.44 -2.96
N LYS A 146 -14.10 0.71 -3.26
CA LYS A 146 -12.65 0.76 -3.46
C LYS A 146 -11.88 0.30 -2.22
N SER A 147 -12.31 0.70 -1.02
CA SER A 147 -11.70 0.26 0.22
C SER A 147 -11.79 -1.26 0.38
N THR A 148 -12.96 -1.85 0.11
CA THR A 148 -13.13 -3.32 0.18
C THR A 148 -12.31 -4.07 -0.88
N ILE A 149 -12.17 -3.50 -2.08
CA ILE A 149 -11.33 -4.09 -3.14
C ILE A 149 -9.85 -4.02 -2.75
N ALA A 150 -9.40 -2.90 -2.18
CA ALA A 150 -8.02 -2.75 -1.71
C ALA A 150 -7.68 -3.74 -0.58
N GLU A 151 -8.60 -3.96 0.36
CA GLU A 151 -8.44 -4.96 1.42
C GLU A 151 -8.33 -6.38 0.83
N LYS A 152 -9.23 -6.76 -0.08
CA LYS A 152 -9.19 -8.06 -0.76
C LYS A 152 -7.90 -8.25 -1.56
N LEU A 153 -7.41 -7.20 -2.21
CA LEU A 153 -6.15 -7.24 -2.94
C LEU A 153 -4.97 -7.47 -2.00
N ALA A 154 -4.91 -6.75 -0.86
CA ALA A 154 -3.88 -6.96 0.15
C ALA A 154 -3.90 -8.39 0.70
N THR A 155 -5.07 -8.97 0.98
CA THR A 155 -5.17 -10.37 1.42
C THR A 155 -4.68 -11.35 0.36
N CYS A 156 -5.06 -11.16 -0.91
CA CYS A 156 -4.59 -12.00 -2.00
C CYS A 156 -3.07 -11.89 -2.24
N GLU A 157 -2.49 -10.71 -2.03
CA GLU A 157 -1.04 -10.53 -2.14
C GLU A 157 -0.28 -11.28 -1.05
N VAL A 158 -0.79 -11.28 0.18
CA VAL A 158 -0.23 -12.08 1.29
C VAL A 158 -0.33 -13.57 0.98
N GLU A 159 -1.51 -14.06 0.58
CA GLU A 159 -1.70 -15.47 0.19
C GLU A 159 -0.76 -15.88 -0.94
N ARG A 160 -0.57 -15.00 -1.94
CA ARG A 160 0.37 -15.24 -3.04
C ARG A 160 1.81 -15.38 -2.53
N GLN A 161 2.24 -14.52 -1.61
CA GLN A 161 3.58 -14.61 -1.03
C GLN A 161 3.77 -15.89 -0.21
N GLU A 162 2.78 -16.29 0.58
CA GLU A 162 2.81 -17.55 1.31
C GLU A 162 2.93 -18.76 0.37
N LEU A 163 2.16 -18.78 -0.72
CA LEU A 163 2.24 -19.84 -1.72
C LEU A 163 3.60 -19.86 -2.42
N MET A 164 4.19 -18.70 -2.71
CA MET A 164 5.55 -18.64 -3.26
C MET A 164 6.58 -19.24 -2.30
N LEU A 165 6.52 -18.90 -1.01
CA LEU A 165 7.41 -19.46 0.01
C LEU A 165 7.24 -20.98 0.13
N LYS A 166 6.01 -21.47 0.22
CA LYS A 166 5.72 -22.93 0.25
C LYS A 166 6.24 -23.64 -1.00
N ASN A 167 6.13 -23.03 -2.17
CA ASN A 167 6.64 -23.61 -3.41
C ASN A 167 8.17 -23.66 -3.44
N GLN A 168 8.84 -22.61 -2.95
CA GLN A 168 10.30 -22.61 -2.76
C GLN A 168 10.75 -23.69 -1.77
N GLU A 169 10.07 -23.84 -0.64
CA GLU A 169 10.35 -24.92 0.33
C GLU A 169 10.21 -26.30 -0.33
N LEU A 170 9.14 -26.54 -1.07
CA LEU A 170 8.95 -27.80 -1.81
C LEU A 170 10.07 -28.05 -2.82
N GLN A 171 10.52 -27.04 -3.56
CA GLN A 171 11.67 -27.16 -4.45
C GLN A 171 12.92 -27.61 -3.69
N THR A 172 13.25 -26.96 -2.57
CA THR A 172 14.42 -27.37 -1.77
C THR A 172 14.32 -28.80 -1.22
N ILE A 173 13.11 -29.25 -0.85
CA ILE A 173 12.87 -30.62 -0.40
C ILE A 173 13.07 -31.60 -1.56
N THR A 174 12.57 -31.28 -2.75
CA THR A 174 12.76 -32.13 -3.93
C THR A 174 14.22 -32.24 -4.34
N GLU A 175 14.99 -31.16 -4.26
CA GLU A 175 16.44 -31.16 -4.52
C GLU A 175 17.18 -32.04 -3.51
N LYS A 176 16.90 -31.88 -2.21
CA LYS A 176 17.46 -32.72 -1.15
C LYS A 176 17.10 -34.20 -1.35
N SER A 177 15.84 -34.49 -1.69
CA SER A 177 15.37 -35.86 -1.99
C SER A 177 16.09 -36.47 -3.19
N LEU A 178 16.34 -35.68 -4.23
CA LEU A 178 17.08 -36.11 -5.41
C LEU A 178 18.56 -36.37 -5.07
N GLU A 179 19.17 -35.55 -4.23
CA GLU A 179 20.54 -35.75 -3.75
C GLU A 179 20.67 -37.01 -2.86
N THR A 180 19.75 -37.21 -1.92
CA THR A 180 19.75 -38.43 -1.09
C THR A 180 19.51 -39.68 -1.92
N SER A 181 18.65 -39.61 -2.94
CA SER A 181 18.44 -40.69 -3.91
C SER A 181 19.72 -41.04 -4.69
N LYS A 182 20.47 -40.03 -5.17
CA LYS A 182 21.78 -40.25 -5.81
C LYS A 182 22.76 -40.97 -4.88
N ARG A 183 22.90 -40.49 -3.63
CA ARG A 183 23.76 -41.11 -2.62
C ARG A 183 23.33 -42.55 -2.31
N ALA A 184 22.03 -42.82 -2.23
CA ALA A 184 21.51 -44.18 -2.01
C ALA A 184 21.86 -45.13 -3.17
N ILE A 185 21.79 -44.66 -4.42
CA ILE A 185 22.21 -45.43 -5.61
C ILE A 185 23.72 -45.73 -5.56
N GLU A 186 24.54 -44.75 -5.20
CA GLU A 186 25.99 -44.93 -5.06
C GLU A 186 26.35 -45.95 -3.96
N LEU A 187 25.71 -45.82 -2.79
CA LEU A 187 25.87 -46.78 -1.69
C LEU A 187 25.42 -48.18 -2.09
N LYS A 188 24.31 -48.30 -2.82
CA LYS A 188 23.85 -49.60 -3.35
C LYS A 188 24.88 -50.22 -4.29
N ARG A 189 25.44 -49.44 -5.23
CA ARG A 189 26.52 -49.91 -6.12
C ARG A 189 27.75 -50.37 -5.34
N ALA A 190 28.15 -49.62 -4.31
CA ALA A 190 29.27 -50.00 -3.46
C ALA A 190 29.00 -51.31 -2.69
N ASN A 191 27.78 -51.47 -2.17
CA ASN A 191 27.35 -52.69 -1.48
C ASN A 191 27.30 -53.89 -2.46
N ASP A 192 26.76 -53.71 -3.67
CA ASP A 192 26.75 -54.75 -4.70
C ASP A 192 28.17 -55.19 -5.10
N MET A 193 29.13 -54.25 -5.18
CA MET A 193 30.54 -54.58 -5.39
C MET A 193 31.13 -55.37 -4.22
N LEU A 194 30.88 -54.93 -2.97
CA LEU A 194 31.36 -55.62 -1.78
C LEU A 194 30.79 -57.04 -1.68
N ASN A 195 29.49 -57.23 -1.93
CA ASN A 195 28.85 -58.54 -1.94
C ASN A 195 29.48 -59.46 -2.97
N LYS A 196 29.77 -58.96 -4.19
CA LYS A 196 30.51 -59.74 -5.20
C LYS A 196 31.88 -60.16 -4.69
N TYR A 197 32.66 -59.23 -4.12
CA TYR A 197 33.96 -59.56 -3.54
C TYR A 197 33.85 -60.63 -2.44
N CYS A 198 32.88 -60.51 -1.53
CA CYS A 198 32.63 -61.50 -0.49
C CYS A 198 32.26 -62.86 -1.06
N SER A 199 31.39 -62.92 -2.07
CA SER A 199 31.03 -64.17 -2.76
C SER A 199 32.23 -64.80 -3.47
N ASP A 200 33.04 -64.01 -4.16
CA ASP A 200 34.25 -64.50 -4.83
C ASP A 200 35.26 -65.06 -3.83
N LEU A 201 35.45 -64.39 -2.70
CA LEU A 201 36.34 -64.84 -1.64
C LEU A 201 35.83 -66.12 -0.98
N HIS A 202 34.52 -66.25 -0.78
CA HIS A 202 33.89 -67.47 -0.27
C HIS A 202 34.07 -68.64 -1.24
N ASN A 203 33.84 -68.42 -2.54
CA ASN A 203 34.08 -69.42 -3.58
C ASN A 203 35.55 -69.86 -3.66
N GLN A 204 36.50 -68.94 -3.43
CA GLN A 204 37.93 -69.27 -3.36
C GLN A 204 38.24 -70.10 -2.11
N LEU A 205 37.64 -69.76 -0.96
CA LEU A 205 37.78 -70.53 0.28
C LEU A 205 37.27 -71.96 0.09
N ASP A 206 36.09 -72.13 -0.52
CA ASP A 206 35.51 -73.44 -0.80
C ASP A 206 36.40 -74.26 -1.75
N LYS A 207 36.99 -73.64 -2.77
CA LYS A 207 37.97 -74.31 -3.65
C LYS A 207 39.18 -74.79 -2.87
N LEU A 208 39.78 -73.93 -2.05
CA LEU A 208 40.93 -74.29 -1.23
C LEU A 208 40.59 -75.39 -0.22
N GLN A 209 39.39 -75.38 0.36
CA GLN A 209 38.93 -76.42 1.27
C GLN A 209 38.73 -77.75 0.54
N ASN A 210 38.12 -77.75 -0.64
CA ASN A 210 37.99 -78.94 -1.48
C ASN A 210 39.36 -79.50 -1.92
N ASP A 211 40.30 -78.63 -2.31
CA ASP A 211 41.67 -79.02 -2.65
C ASP A 211 42.40 -79.62 -1.43
N LEU A 212 42.19 -79.06 -0.24
CA LEU A 212 42.72 -79.59 1.01
C LEU A 212 42.12 -80.98 1.30
N GLU A 213 40.80 -81.14 1.23
CA GLU A 213 40.12 -82.44 1.43
C GLU A 213 40.57 -83.48 0.41
N PHE A 214 40.75 -83.09 -0.85
CA PHE A 214 41.30 -83.95 -1.89
C PHE A 214 42.74 -84.36 -1.57
N SER A 215 43.59 -83.41 -1.15
CA SER A 215 44.98 -83.71 -0.78
C SER A 215 45.07 -84.66 0.42
N VAL A 216 44.22 -84.47 1.43
CA VAL A 216 44.12 -85.35 2.61
C VAL A 216 43.64 -86.74 2.19
N SER A 217 42.67 -86.83 1.29
CA SER A 217 42.19 -88.09 0.72
C SER A 217 43.28 -88.83 -0.06
N CYS A 218 44.08 -88.10 -0.86
CA CYS A 218 45.24 -88.66 -1.55
C CYS A 218 46.33 -89.13 -0.59
N LEU A 219 46.60 -88.40 0.50
CA LEU A 219 47.57 -88.80 1.52
C LEU A 219 47.11 -90.04 2.28
N LEU A 220 45.82 -90.14 2.63
CA LEU A 220 45.22 -91.34 3.21
C LEU A 220 45.33 -92.53 2.24
N PHE A 221 45.05 -92.32 0.96
CA PHE A 221 45.20 -93.36 -0.06
C PHE A 221 46.67 -93.81 -0.19
N ALA A 222 47.61 -92.86 -0.22
CA ALA A 222 49.04 -93.15 -0.26
C ALA A 222 49.50 -93.92 0.99
N GLN A 223 49.01 -93.57 2.18
CA GLN A 223 49.24 -94.34 3.41
C GLN A 223 48.69 -95.76 3.31
N ILE A 224 47.47 -95.95 2.82
CA ILE A 224 46.86 -97.28 2.63
C ILE A 224 47.71 -98.12 1.66
N VAL A 225 48.14 -97.55 0.53
CA VAL A 225 48.99 -98.24 -0.46
C VAL A 225 50.36 -98.58 0.12
N LEU A 226 50.98 -97.67 0.88
CA LEU A 226 52.25 -97.94 1.58
C LEU A 226 52.12 -99.05 2.61
N VAL A 227 51.03 -99.06 3.39
CA VAL A 227 50.72 -100.14 4.34
C VAL A 227 50.52 -101.47 3.59
N TRP A 228 49.85 -101.46 2.44
CA TRP A 228 49.68 -102.66 1.60
C TRP A 228 51.01 -103.17 1.00
N LEU A 229 51.92 -102.28 0.59
CA LEU A 229 53.23 -102.64 0.04
C LEU A 229 54.23 -103.10 1.09
N LEU A 230 54.11 -102.66 2.35
CA LEU A 230 54.93 -103.10 3.47
C LEU A 230 54.46 -104.42 4.12
N VAL A 231 53.30 -104.95 3.73
CA VAL A 231 52.88 -106.30 4.12
C VAL A 231 53.49 -107.30 3.12
N PRO A 232 54.46 -108.14 3.51
CA PRO A 232 55.04 -109.12 2.60
C PRO A 232 53.98 -110.16 2.22
N PRO A 233 54.04 -110.74 1.01
CA PRO A 233 53.12 -111.79 0.61
C PRO A 233 53.39 -113.04 1.45
N ARG A 234 52.60 -113.25 2.50
CA ARG A 234 52.54 -114.56 3.17
C ARG A 234 51.77 -115.50 2.26
N CYS A 235 52.48 -116.48 1.72
CA CYS A 235 51.94 -117.69 1.12
C CYS A 235 50.82 -118.25 1.99
N TYR A 236 49.58 -118.22 1.51
CA TYR A 236 48.54 -119.07 2.07
C TYR A 236 48.54 -120.40 1.30
N ILE A 237 48.99 -121.40 2.03
CA ILE A 237 49.02 -122.82 1.71
C ILE A 237 47.60 -123.29 1.39
N LEU A 238 47.46 -124.00 0.26
CA LEU A 238 46.34 -124.88 -0.04
C LEU A 238 46.17 -125.90 1.09
N ILE A 239 45.15 -125.76 1.93
CA ILE A 239 44.66 -126.86 2.76
C ILE A 239 43.34 -127.35 2.19
N LYS A 240 43.46 -128.44 1.43
CA LYS A 240 42.39 -129.33 1.03
C LYS A 240 41.93 -130.08 2.30
N ARG A 241 40.68 -129.91 2.73
CA ARG A 241 39.98 -130.91 3.56
C ARG A 241 38.53 -131.10 3.12
N TYR A 242 38.23 -132.38 2.99
CA TYR A 242 37.00 -133.06 2.58
C TYR A 242 35.81 -132.79 3.51
N THR A 243 34.61 -132.78 2.91
CA THR A 243 33.29 -133.37 3.29
C THR A 243 32.81 -133.26 4.76
N THR A 244 31.54 -132.96 5.08
CA THR A 244 30.34 -133.76 4.76
C THR A 244 29.02 -132.98 5.00
N SER A 245 28.03 -133.32 4.19
CA SER A 245 26.57 -133.29 4.40
C SER A 245 26.04 -133.23 5.85
N THR A 246 25.04 -132.38 6.10
CA THR A 246 23.59 -132.71 6.16
C THR A 246 22.78 -131.43 6.07
#